data_AF-A0A923XJV5-F1
#
_entry.id   AF-A0A923XJV5-F1
#
_cell.length_a   1.000
_cell.length_b   1.000
_cell.length_c   1.000
_cell.angle_alpha   90.00
_cell.angle_beta   90.00
_cell.angle_gamma   90.00
#
_symmetry.space_group_name_H-M   'P 1'
#
loop_
_entity.id
_entity.type
_entity.pdbx_description
1 polymer ?
#
loop_
_entity_poly.entity_id
_entity_poly.type
_entity_poly.pdbx_seq_one_letter_code
_entity_poly.pdbx_strand_id
1 'polypeptide(L)'
;MIQAFLFSPRSRGVGTVTLALAAALSPIFAEAASASAPAGSLDATYQRARADCMAGRTQQTQKTCLTEAAAARSAARRGLLTTETPQVLRDNLQQRCLVQPEGPDRAACERMAKGEGSVTGSAAAGGELRELTTVVPTEKKPEPAKPEPAKPAASSAQ
;
A
#
# COMPACT_ATOMS: atom_id res chain seq x y z
N MET A 1 45.85 -14.19 -31.59
CA MET A 1 45.10 -14.91 -32.65
C MET A 1 43.63 -14.78 -32.35
N ILE A 2 42.94 -14.00 -33.16
CA ILE A 2 41.53 -13.63 -33.04
C ILE A 2 40.71 -14.78 -33.64
N GLN A 3 39.92 -15.49 -32.85
CA GLN A 3 38.96 -16.47 -33.36
C GLN A 3 37.61 -15.80 -33.59
N ALA A 4 37.29 -15.66 -34.87
CA ALA A 4 36.01 -15.21 -35.39
C ALA A 4 34.97 -16.35 -35.27
N PHE A 5 34.01 -16.21 -34.35
CA PHE A 5 32.77 -16.96 -34.43
C PHE A 5 31.78 -16.18 -35.29
N LEU A 6 31.63 -16.67 -36.51
CA LEU A 6 30.62 -16.28 -37.49
C LEU A 6 29.22 -16.54 -36.89
N PHE A 7 28.55 -15.46 -36.46
CA PHE A 7 27.17 -15.51 -36.03
C PHE A 7 26.26 -15.47 -37.27
N SER A 8 25.76 -16.63 -37.67
CA SER A 8 24.84 -16.78 -38.79
C SER A 8 23.42 -16.31 -38.38
N PRO A 9 22.79 -15.36 -39.09
CA PRO A 9 21.46 -14.89 -38.74
C PRO A 9 20.40 -15.89 -39.24
N ARG A 10 19.80 -16.65 -38.32
CA ARG A 10 18.65 -17.51 -38.62
C ARG A 10 17.40 -16.65 -38.75
N SER A 11 17.07 -16.29 -39.98
CA SER A 11 15.80 -15.71 -40.40
C SER A 11 14.64 -16.69 -40.21
N ARG A 12 13.73 -16.43 -39.27
CA ARG A 12 12.37 -16.98 -39.25
C ARG A 12 11.43 -16.06 -38.45
N GLY A 13 10.35 -15.60 -39.07
CA GLY A 13 9.14 -15.17 -38.36
C GLY A 13 8.66 -13.76 -38.72
N VAL A 14 7.67 -13.69 -39.59
CA VAL A 14 6.85 -12.51 -39.88
C VAL A 14 6.19 -12.03 -38.58
N GLY A 15 6.60 -10.86 -38.08
CA GLY A 15 6.03 -10.24 -36.88
C GLY A 15 4.80 -9.42 -37.25
N THR A 16 3.61 -9.89 -36.89
CA THR A 16 2.41 -9.05 -36.85
C THR A 16 2.56 -8.03 -35.73
N VAL A 17 2.73 -6.76 -36.08
CA VAL A 17 2.72 -5.63 -35.15
C VAL A 17 1.27 -5.41 -34.70
N THR A 18 0.88 -6.04 -33.59
CA THR A 18 -0.32 -5.64 -32.84
C THR A 18 0.08 -4.55 -31.84
N LEU A 19 -0.12 -3.29 -32.24
CA LEU A 19 0.00 -2.14 -31.35
C LEU A 19 -1.18 -2.15 -30.36
N ALA A 20 -1.04 -2.90 -29.26
CA ALA A 20 -1.99 -2.85 -28.15
C ALA A 20 -1.69 -1.63 -27.29
N LEU A 21 -2.44 -0.55 -27.49
CA LEU A 21 -2.43 0.63 -26.65
C LEU A 21 -3.05 0.28 -25.28
N ALA A 22 -2.22 -0.13 -24.34
CA ALA A 22 -2.63 -0.36 -22.96
C ALA A 22 -2.83 0.99 -22.26
N ALA A 23 -4.06 1.47 -22.22
CA ALA A 23 -4.46 2.57 -21.36
C ALA A 23 -4.37 2.10 -19.91
N ALA A 24 -3.33 2.54 -19.20
CA ALA A 24 -3.22 2.38 -17.76
C ALA A 24 -4.29 3.25 -17.08
N LEU A 25 -5.42 2.66 -16.70
CA LEU A 25 -6.33 3.27 -15.73
C LEU A 25 -5.75 3.03 -14.34
N SER A 26 -5.14 4.05 -13.76
CA SER A 26 -4.91 4.12 -12.32
C SER A 26 -6.23 4.50 -11.63
N PRO A 27 -6.80 3.67 -10.73
CA PRO A 27 -7.92 4.11 -9.91
C PRO A 27 -7.39 5.05 -8.83
N ILE A 28 -7.65 6.36 -8.96
CA ILE A 28 -7.48 7.32 -7.87
C ILE A 28 -8.71 7.17 -6.97
N PHE A 29 -8.48 6.80 -5.72
CA PHE A 29 -9.52 6.53 -4.72
C PHE A 29 -10.43 7.75 -4.55
N ALA A 30 -11.65 7.65 -5.05
CA ALA A 30 -12.76 8.46 -4.55
C ALA A 30 -13.21 7.81 -3.24
N GLU A 31 -13.03 8.51 -2.13
CA GLU A 31 -13.50 8.06 -0.82
C GLU A 31 -15.03 8.20 -0.77
N ALA A 32 -15.71 7.27 -1.43
CA ALA A 32 -17.14 7.07 -1.31
C ALA A 32 -17.36 6.22 -0.05
N ALA A 33 -17.85 6.84 1.03
CA ALA A 33 -18.32 6.13 2.20
C ALA A 33 -19.37 5.08 1.77
N SER A 34 -18.99 3.80 1.74
CA SER A 34 -19.82 2.70 1.29
C SER A 34 -20.61 2.10 2.45
N ALA A 35 -21.79 2.67 2.68
CA ALA A 35 -22.91 1.94 3.26
C ALA A 35 -23.87 1.60 2.12
N SER A 36 -24.38 0.37 2.08
CA SER A 36 -25.41 -0.09 1.14
C SER A 36 -26.58 0.86 1.17
N ALA A 37 -26.59 1.78 0.21
CA ALA A 37 -27.42 2.96 0.27
C ALA A 37 -28.81 2.56 -0.32
N PRO A 38 -29.95 2.68 0.41
CA PRO A 38 -31.27 2.41 -0.15
C PRO A 38 -31.50 3.20 -1.45
N ALA A 39 -32.34 2.75 -2.38
CA ALA A 39 -32.46 3.36 -3.72
C ALA A 39 -32.60 4.90 -3.74
N GLY A 40 -33.27 5.50 -2.74
CA GLY A 40 -33.38 6.96 -2.57
C GLY A 40 -32.05 7.67 -2.25
N SER A 41 -31.09 6.96 -1.71
CA SER A 41 -29.74 7.46 -1.42
C SER A 41 -28.76 7.33 -2.57
N LEU A 42 -29.00 6.46 -3.58
CA LEU A 42 -28.17 6.40 -4.78
C LEU A 42 -28.30 7.69 -5.62
N ASP A 43 -29.52 8.17 -5.82
CA ASP A 43 -29.76 9.40 -6.56
C ASP A 43 -29.26 10.62 -5.76
N ALA A 44 -29.40 10.63 -4.44
CA ALA A 44 -28.81 11.66 -3.58
C ALA A 44 -27.27 11.68 -3.67
N THR A 45 -26.61 10.51 -3.64
CA THR A 45 -25.15 10.39 -3.82
C THR A 45 -24.72 10.90 -5.17
N TYR A 46 -25.45 10.56 -6.25
CA TYR A 46 -25.17 11.09 -7.57
C TYR A 46 -25.32 12.62 -7.66
N GLN A 47 -26.38 13.19 -7.09
CA GLN A 47 -26.56 14.65 -7.12
C GLN A 47 -25.49 15.38 -6.30
N ARG A 48 -25.07 14.81 -5.16
CA ARG A 48 -23.94 15.34 -4.39
C ARG A 48 -22.66 15.34 -5.22
N ALA A 49 -22.31 14.20 -5.82
CA ALA A 49 -21.12 14.09 -6.68
C ALA A 49 -21.17 15.09 -7.84
N ARG A 50 -22.32 15.26 -8.51
CA ARG A 50 -22.49 16.29 -9.54
C ARG A 50 -22.28 17.69 -9.01
N ALA A 51 -22.84 18.03 -7.84
CA ALA A 51 -22.66 19.35 -7.24
C ALA A 51 -21.19 19.62 -6.91
N ASP A 52 -20.45 18.61 -6.44
CA ASP A 52 -19.01 18.69 -6.22
C ASP A 52 -18.24 18.92 -7.54
N CYS A 53 -18.61 18.21 -8.61
CA CYS A 53 -18.04 18.40 -9.95
C CYS A 53 -18.29 19.82 -10.48
N MET A 54 -19.52 20.33 -10.38
CA MET A 54 -19.88 21.67 -10.89
C MET A 54 -19.22 22.79 -10.07
N ALA A 55 -18.99 22.56 -8.78
CA ALA A 55 -18.30 23.50 -7.90
C ALA A 55 -16.76 23.44 -8.01
N GLY A 56 -16.21 22.56 -8.85
CA GLY A 56 -14.76 22.39 -8.98
C GLY A 56 -14.09 21.86 -7.70
N ARG A 57 -14.83 21.14 -6.85
CA ARG A 57 -14.33 20.60 -5.57
C ARG A 57 -13.60 19.27 -5.72
N THR A 58 -13.19 18.91 -6.93
CA THR A 58 -12.49 17.67 -7.24
C THR A 58 -11.18 17.97 -7.96
N GLN A 59 -10.19 17.08 -7.83
CA GLN A 59 -8.88 17.22 -8.46
C GLN A 59 -8.87 16.83 -9.95
N GLN A 60 -10.04 16.65 -10.56
CA GLN A 60 -10.20 16.22 -11.95
C GLN A 60 -10.87 17.31 -12.80
N THR A 61 -10.81 17.18 -14.13
CA THR A 61 -11.62 18.05 -14.99
C THR A 61 -13.10 17.83 -14.73
N GLN A 62 -13.90 18.89 -14.81
CA GLN A 62 -15.36 18.81 -14.62
C GLN A 62 -16.00 17.75 -15.52
N LYS A 63 -15.54 17.63 -16.79
CA LYS A 63 -16.03 16.61 -17.73
C LYS A 63 -15.73 15.19 -17.24
N THR A 64 -14.50 14.93 -16.79
CA THR A 64 -14.12 13.61 -16.25
C THR A 64 -14.95 13.29 -15.02
N CYS A 65 -15.04 14.24 -14.09
CA CYS A 65 -15.81 14.09 -12.85
C CYS A 65 -17.28 13.73 -13.13
N LEU A 66 -17.94 14.43 -14.05
CA LEU A 66 -19.34 14.14 -14.42
C LEU A 66 -19.49 12.76 -15.09
N THR A 67 -18.49 12.36 -15.89
CA THR A 67 -18.45 11.05 -16.54
C THR A 67 -18.32 9.93 -15.50
N GLU A 68 -17.40 10.09 -14.55
CA GLU A 68 -17.18 9.14 -13.46
C GLU A 68 -18.39 9.04 -12.53
N ALA A 69 -19.02 10.17 -12.18
CA ALA A 69 -20.24 10.18 -11.37
C ALA A 69 -21.39 9.42 -12.06
N ALA A 70 -21.54 9.56 -13.38
CA ALA A 70 -22.54 8.83 -14.16
C ALA A 70 -22.21 7.32 -14.23
N ALA A 71 -20.94 6.97 -14.43
CA ALA A 71 -20.48 5.59 -14.43
C ALA A 71 -20.71 4.91 -13.07
N ALA A 72 -20.38 5.60 -11.97
CA ALA A 72 -20.60 5.11 -10.61
C ALA A 72 -22.09 4.88 -10.32
N ARG A 73 -22.97 5.81 -10.71
CA ARG A 73 -24.43 5.61 -10.59
C ARG A 73 -24.89 4.39 -11.40
N SER A 74 -24.40 4.26 -12.63
CA SER A 74 -24.74 3.14 -13.52
C SER A 74 -24.31 1.79 -12.93
N ALA A 75 -23.10 1.71 -12.37
CA ALA A 75 -22.60 0.53 -11.66
C ALA A 75 -23.43 0.22 -10.40
N ALA A 76 -23.78 1.24 -9.60
CA ALA A 76 -24.62 1.09 -8.42
C ALA A 76 -26.01 0.54 -8.76
N ARG A 77 -26.64 1.04 -9.83
CA ARG A 77 -27.95 0.57 -10.30
C ARG A 77 -27.93 -0.89 -10.79
N ARG A 78 -26.77 -1.35 -11.28
CA ARG A 78 -26.54 -2.76 -11.64
C ARG A 78 -26.10 -3.64 -10.48
N GLY A 79 -25.95 -3.09 -9.26
CA GLY A 79 -25.47 -3.84 -8.10
C GLY A 79 -24.00 -4.26 -8.21
N LEU A 80 -23.19 -3.57 -9.01
CA LEU A 80 -21.78 -3.90 -9.22
C LEU A 80 -20.83 -3.28 -8.18
N LEU A 81 -21.36 -2.46 -7.27
CA LEU A 81 -20.56 -1.88 -6.19
C LEU A 81 -20.55 -2.84 -5.01
N THR A 82 -19.44 -3.54 -4.83
CA THR A 82 -19.18 -4.38 -3.67
C THR A 82 -18.23 -3.67 -2.71
N THR A 83 -18.35 -3.97 -1.43
CA THR A 83 -17.37 -3.58 -0.42
C THR A 83 -17.04 -4.83 0.36
N GLU A 84 -15.75 -5.10 0.51
CA GLU A 84 -15.28 -6.23 1.28
C GLU A 84 -15.58 -6.06 2.76
N THR A 85 -15.61 -7.18 3.49
CA THR A 85 -15.84 -7.11 4.94
C THR A 85 -14.69 -6.35 5.64
N PRO A 86 -14.95 -5.71 6.79
CA PRO A 86 -13.89 -5.04 7.56
C PRO A 86 -12.71 -5.96 7.91
N GLN A 87 -12.97 -7.26 8.07
CA GLN A 87 -11.91 -8.24 8.31
C GLN A 87 -11.02 -8.41 7.07
N VAL A 88 -11.60 -8.63 5.90
CA VAL A 88 -10.85 -8.74 4.63
C VAL A 88 -10.04 -7.47 4.36
N LEU A 89 -10.61 -6.29 4.62
CA LEU A 89 -9.88 -5.02 4.48
C LEU A 89 -8.68 -4.93 5.44
N ARG A 90 -8.83 -5.37 6.70
CA ARG A 90 -7.72 -5.43 7.66
C ARG A 90 -6.65 -6.43 7.23
N ASP A 91 -7.05 -7.59 6.74
CA ASP A 91 -6.12 -8.63 6.29
C ASP A 91 -5.33 -8.15 5.06
N ASN A 92 -5.99 -7.50 4.10
CA ASN A 92 -5.33 -6.87 2.95
C ASN A 92 -4.31 -5.80 3.37
N LEU A 93 -4.63 -4.98 4.38
CA LEU A 93 -3.69 -4.00 4.92
C LEU A 93 -2.44 -4.68 5.51
N GLN A 94 -2.59 -5.79 6.22
CA GLN A 94 -1.47 -6.55 6.77
C GLN A 94 -0.66 -7.26 5.69
N GLN A 95 -1.32 -7.84 4.68
CA GLN A 95 -0.65 -8.51 3.56
C GLN A 95 0.31 -7.59 2.79
N ARG A 96 0.00 -6.29 2.71
CA ARG A 96 0.90 -5.30 2.08
C ARG A 96 2.25 -5.19 2.77
N CYS A 97 2.35 -5.49 4.06
CA CYS A 97 3.61 -5.45 4.81
C CYS A 97 4.52 -6.65 4.53
N LEU A 98 4.00 -7.74 3.95
CA LEU A 98 4.77 -8.96 3.68
C LEU A 98 5.85 -8.77 2.60
N VAL A 99 5.83 -7.66 1.86
CA VAL A 99 6.93 -7.27 0.95
C VAL A 99 8.22 -6.98 1.71
N GLN A 100 8.12 -6.59 2.98
CA GLN A 100 9.28 -6.36 3.84
C GLN A 100 9.81 -7.69 4.37
N PRO A 101 11.14 -7.88 4.43
CA PRO A 101 11.74 -9.02 5.11
C PRO A 101 11.28 -9.12 6.57
N GLU A 102 11.36 -10.32 7.14
CA GLU A 102 11.12 -10.50 8.57
C GLU A 102 12.09 -9.62 9.37
N GLY A 103 11.57 -8.79 10.28
CA GLY A 103 12.40 -7.87 11.05
C GLY A 103 11.68 -6.60 11.49
N PRO A 104 12.43 -5.58 11.94
CA PRO A 104 11.88 -4.35 12.51
C PRO A 104 11.03 -3.55 11.51
N ASP A 105 11.39 -3.54 10.23
CA ASP A 105 10.65 -2.78 9.20
C ASP A 105 9.27 -3.37 8.93
N ARG A 106 9.17 -4.70 8.84
CA ARG A 106 7.87 -5.38 8.72
C ARG A 106 7.01 -5.15 9.96
N ALA A 107 7.60 -5.29 11.15
CA ALA A 107 6.90 -5.01 12.41
C ALA A 107 6.40 -3.56 12.49
N ALA A 108 7.20 -2.58 12.06
CA ALA A 108 6.80 -1.18 12.01
C ALA A 108 5.68 -0.95 10.99
N CYS A 109 5.77 -1.54 9.79
CA CYS A 109 4.71 -1.48 8.78
C CYS A 109 3.39 -2.01 9.32
N GLU A 110 3.39 -3.19 9.97
CA GLU A 110 2.18 -3.80 10.52
C GLU A 110 1.53 -2.94 11.61
N ARG A 111 2.34 -2.29 12.46
CA ARG A 111 1.86 -1.35 13.48
C ARG A 111 1.22 -0.11 12.85
N MET A 112 1.89 0.50 11.87
CA MET A 112 1.32 1.63 11.11
C MET A 112 0.05 1.22 10.35
N ALA A 113 -0.01 0.00 9.82
CA ALA A 113 -1.20 -0.55 9.14
C ALA A 113 -2.38 -0.73 10.11
N LYS A 114 -2.12 -1.09 11.37
CA LYS A 114 -3.11 -1.15 12.46
C LYS A 114 -3.55 0.23 12.97
N GLY A 115 -2.94 1.30 12.48
CA GLY A 115 -3.30 2.68 12.82
C GLY A 115 -2.50 3.28 13.98
N GLU A 116 -1.39 2.66 14.38
CA GLU A 116 -0.47 3.28 15.34
C GLU A 116 0.30 4.46 14.69
N GLY A 117 0.64 5.46 15.50
CA GLY A 117 1.41 6.62 15.08
C GLY A 117 0.52 7.82 14.74
N SER A 118 1.04 8.72 13.91
CA SER A 118 0.33 9.89 13.40
C SER A 118 0.17 9.81 11.87
N VAL A 119 -0.89 10.42 11.37
CA VAL A 119 -1.15 10.57 9.93
C VAL A 119 -1.26 12.05 9.61
N THR A 120 -0.54 12.51 8.58
CA THR A 120 -0.58 13.89 8.11
C THR A 120 -0.73 13.94 6.59
N GLY A 121 -1.31 15.04 6.08
CA GLY A 121 -1.59 15.19 4.65
C GLY A 121 -3.02 14.81 4.29
N SER A 122 -3.26 14.63 2.98
CA SER A 122 -4.54 14.17 2.44
C SER A 122 -4.34 13.67 1.02
N ALA A 123 -5.22 12.77 0.56
CA ALA A 123 -5.24 12.33 -0.83
C ALA A 123 -5.37 13.53 -1.82
N ALA A 124 -6.20 14.53 -1.47
CA ALA A 124 -6.37 15.73 -2.29
C ALA A 124 -5.08 16.59 -2.39
N ALA A 125 -4.27 16.60 -1.32
CA ALA A 125 -2.99 17.32 -1.28
C ALA A 125 -1.80 16.51 -1.84
N GLY A 126 -2.04 15.29 -2.35
CA GLY A 126 -1.02 14.45 -3.00
C GLY A 126 -0.55 13.24 -2.20
N GLY A 127 -1.06 13.03 -0.98
CA GLY A 127 -0.77 11.83 -0.21
C GLY A 127 -0.94 11.99 1.29
N GLU A 128 -0.92 10.85 1.98
CA GLU A 128 -0.87 10.76 3.44
C GLU A 128 0.49 10.20 3.86
N LEU A 129 1.10 10.84 4.85
CA LEU A 129 2.33 10.39 5.50
C LEU A 129 1.98 9.77 6.85
N ARG A 130 2.49 8.57 7.11
CA ARG A 130 2.36 7.87 8.38
C ARG A 130 3.71 7.87 9.09
N GLU A 131 3.71 8.27 10.35
CA GLU A 131 4.91 8.34 11.17
C GLU A 131 4.74 7.54 12.46
N LEU A 132 5.74 6.70 12.76
CA LEU A 132 5.77 5.86 13.95
C LEU A 132 7.17 5.91 14.58
N THR A 133 7.28 6.59 15.71
CA THR A 133 8.52 6.59 16.50
C THR A 133 8.58 5.35 17.38
N THR A 134 9.69 4.62 17.33
CA THR A 134 9.93 3.45 18.19
C THR A 134 11.25 3.64 18.93
N VAL A 135 11.23 3.44 20.25
CA VAL A 135 12.45 3.46 21.06
C VAL A 135 13.08 2.08 21.00
N VAL A 136 14.31 2.01 20.49
CA VAL A 136 15.09 0.76 20.48
C VAL A 136 15.95 0.74 21.73
N PRO A 137 15.80 -0.24 22.65
CA PRO A 137 16.69 -0.37 23.79
C PRO A 137 18.13 -0.58 23.31
N THR A 138 19.06 0.24 23.77
CA THR A 138 20.48 -0.06 23.63
C THR A 138 20.80 -1.25 24.51
N GLU A 139 21.41 -2.30 23.97
CA GLU A 139 21.89 -3.42 24.78
C GLU A 139 22.71 -2.86 25.95
N LYS A 140 22.28 -3.19 27.18
CA LYS A 140 23.02 -2.86 28.38
C LYS A 140 24.37 -3.58 28.26
N LYS A 141 25.45 -2.84 28.00
CA LYS A 141 26.82 -3.36 28.03
C LYS A 141 26.96 -4.21 29.31
N PRO A 142 27.47 -5.45 29.24
CA PRO A 142 27.68 -6.24 30.45
C PRO A 142 28.52 -5.42 31.42
N GLU A 143 27.97 -5.19 32.60
CA GLU A 143 28.71 -4.56 33.69
C GLU A 143 29.95 -5.41 33.95
N PRO A 144 31.17 -4.83 34.04
CA PRO A 144 32.36 -5.60 34.31
C PRO A 144 32.13 -6.44 35.55
N ALA A 145 32.28 -7.76 35.43
CA ALA A 145 32.13 -8.67 36.55
C ALA A 145 33.00 -8.18 37.70
N LYS A 146 32.37 -7.82 38.82
CA LYS A 146 33.07 -7.51 40.06
C LYS A 146 33.95 -8.73 40.38
N PRO A 147 35.27 -8.57 40.63
CA PRO A 147 36.14 -9.71 40.83
C PRO A 147 35.63 -10.52 42.02
N GLU A 148 35.23 -11.75 41.73
CA GLU A 148 34.86 -12.74 42.73
C GLU A 148 36.14 -13.08 43.54
N PRO A 149 36.07 -13.18 44.87
CA PRO A 149 37.23 -13.54 45.68
C PRO A 149 37.80 -14.88 45.20
N ALA A 150 39.08 -14.88 44.85
CA ALA A 150 39.77 -16.07 44.37
C ALA A 150 39.64 -17.20 45.41
N LYS A 151 39.00 -18.30 45.00
CA LYS A 151 38.96 -19.54 45.77
C LYS A 151 40.41 -20.04 45.94
N PRO A 152 40.87 -20.37 47.16
CA PRO A 152 42.23 -20.86 47.35
C PRO A 152 42.44 -22.15 46.56
N ALA A 153 43.50 -22.20 45.76
CA ALA A 153 43.92 -23.41 45.08
C ALA A 153 44.22 -24.49 46.13
N ALA A 154 43.52 -25.62 46.03
CA ALA A 154 43.85 -26.80 46.82
C ALA A 154 45.24 -27.28 46.40
N SER A 155 46.18 -27.21 47.34
CA SER A 155 47.52 -27.75 47.21
C SER A 155 47.44 -29.27 47.07
N SER A 156 47.86 -29.80 45.92
CA SER A 156 48.12 -31.22 45.74
C SER A 156 49.28 -31.64 46.65
N ALA A 157 49.01 -32.47 47.65
CA ALA A 157 50.04 -33.24 48.34
C ALA A 157 50.11 -34.62 47.69
N GLN A 158 51.25 -34.85 47.04
CA GLN A 158 51.96 -36.12 46.74
C GLN A 158 51.15 -37.38 46.46
#